data_AF-A0A1C5PGB7-F1
#
_entry.id   AF-A0A1C5PGB7-F1
#
_cell.length_a   1.000
_cell.length_b   1.000
_cell.length_c   1.000
_cell.angle_alpha   90.00
_cell.angle_beta   90.00
_cell.angle_gamma   90.00
#
_symmetry.space_group_name_H-M   'P 1'
#
loop_
_entity.id
_entity.type
_entity.pdbx_description
1 polymer ?
#
loop_
_entity_poly.entity_id
_entity_poly.type
_entity_poly.pdbx_seq_one_letter_code
_entity_poly.pdbx_strand_id
1 'polypeptide(L)'
;MKRKIMILFALGCMTVLGAGAVTYTYLTDDDVKQNEIRAAENKVHIEEEFKPPEDPQPGDVIVKKPWVVNDSKIPVYVRIRVHFSDSRGELQCEPLQIHRKWNRQEDGYYYYDNALAAGEKTEPLFERIQLKPDLIKEEICPFDLIVYTESVQAYGFTNAETAFAALDGGKE
;
A
#
# COMPACT_ATOMS: atom_id res chain seq x y z
N MET A 1 -1.72 -87.16 1.93
CA MET A 1 -0.61 -86.28 1.49
C MET A 1 -1.03 -84.98 0.80
N LYS A 2 -2.24 -84.86 0.21
CA LYS A 2 -2.69 -83.61 -0.45
C LYS A 2 -3.17 -82.49 0.50
N ARG A 3 -3.58 -82.80 1.74
CA ARG A 3 -4.03 -81.80 2.74
C ARG A 3 -2.89 -81.15 3.55
N LYS A 4 -1.70 -81.75 3.61
CA LYS A 4 -0.53 -81.19 4.32
C LYS A 4 0.25 -80.18 3.46
N ILE A 5 0.23 -80.34 2.14
CA ILE A 5 0.86 -79.40 1.18
C ILE A 5 0.04 -78.11 1.04
N MET A 6 -1.29 -78.19 1.19
CA MET A 6 -2.18 -77.02 1.08
C MET A 6 -2.09 -76.08 2.30
N ILE A 7 -1.69 -76.59 3.47
CA ILE A 7 -1.48 -75.76 4.68
C ILE A 7 -0.13 -75.03 4.61
N LEU A 8 0.89 -75.64 4.01
CA LEU A 8 2.19 -74.99 3.78
C LEU A 8 2.14 -73.87 2.72
N PHE A 9 1.25 -73.98 1.73
CA PHE A 9 1.01 -72.89 0.77
C PHE A 9 0.12 -71.76 1.32
N ALA A 10 -0.78 -72.05 2.26
CA ALA A 10 -1.61 -71.02 2.90
C ALA A 10 -0.86 -70.20 3.98
N LEU A 11 0.22 -70.76 4.56
CA LEU A 11 1.06 -70.05 5.54
C LEU A 11 2.21 -69.26 4.88
N GLY A 12 2.56 -69.55 3.62
CA GLY A 12 3.58 -68.84 2.84
C GLY A 12 3.12 -67.55 2.16
N CYS A 13 1.82 -67.29 2.09
CA CYS A 13 1.28 -66.03 1.55
C CYS A 13 0.99 -64.97 2.62
N MET A 14 1.22 -65.26 3.90
CA MET A 14 1.00 -64.32 5.01
C MET A 14 2.28 -63.63 5.51
N THR A 15 3.34 -63.62 4.69
CA THR A 15 4.61 -62.92 4.99
C THR A 15 5.03 -61.91 3.93
N VAL A 16 4.17 -61.58 2.95
CA VAL A 16 4.41 -60.47 1.98
C VAL A 16 3.45 -59.29 2.21
N LEU A 17 2.83 -59.20 3.40
CA LEU A 17 2.03 -58.04 3.82
C LEU A 17 2.65 -57.28 5.00
N GLY A 18 3.93 -57.53 5.30
CA GLY A 18 4.65 -56.93 6.43
C GLY A 18 5.81 -56.00 6.06
N ALA A 19 5.98 -55.65 4.77
CA ALA A 19 7.06 -54.76 4.31
C ALA A 19 6.56 -53.57 3.46
N GLY A 20 5.24 -53.38 3.35
CA GLY A 20 4.64 -52.25 2.62
C GLY A 20 4.16 -51.10 3.51
N ALA A 21 4.23 -51.23 4.84
CA ALA A 21 3.56 -50.33 5.78
C ALA A 21 4.47 -49.26 6.44
N VAL A 22 5.77 -49.20 6.11
CA VAL A 22 6.74 -48.30 6.79
C VAL A 22 7.24 -47.13 5.95
N THR A 23 6.76 -46.93 4.72
CA THR A 23 7.23 -45.84 3.83
C THR A 23 6.09 -44.98 3.29
N TYR A 24 5.13 -44.61 4.13
CA TYR A 24 4.14 -43.57 3.80
C TYR A 24 4.19 -42.34 4.71
N THR A 25 5.14 -42.26 5.63
CA THR A 25 5.33 -41.09 6.50
C THR A 25 6.32 -40.05 5.95
N TYR A 26 7.04 -40.35 4.88
CA TYR A 26 8.07 -39.45 4.32
C TYR A 26 7.55 -38.50 3.23
N LEU A 27 6.25 -38.54 2.91
CA LEU A 27 5.66 -37.73 1.83
C LEU A 27 4.50 -36.84 2.28
N THR A 28 4.28 -36.71 3.58
CA THR A 28 3.33 -35.73 4.13
C THR A 28 4.04 -34.93 5.21
N ASP A 29 5.12 -34.26 4.82
CA ASP A 29 5.50 -32.98 5.42
C ASP A 29 5.21 -31.92 4.34
N ASP A 30 3.96 -31.87 3.90
CA ASP A 30 3.48 -30.71 3.17
C ASP A 30 3.25 -29.64 4.23
N ASP A 31 4.23 -28.75 4.39
CA ASP A 31 4.07 -27.47 5.08
C ASP A 31 3.07 -26.66 4.25
N VAL A 32 1.78 -27.03 4.33
CA VAL A 32 0.68 -26.37 3.65
C VAL A 32 0.49 -25.04 4.36
N LYS A 33 1.28 -24.05 3.95
CA LYS A 33 0.98 -22.64 4.21
C LYS A 33 -0.34 -22.37 3.50
N GLN A 34 -1.43 -22.39 4.25
CA GLN A 34 -2.72 -21.88 3.78
C GLN A 34 -2.55 -20.38 3.53
N ASN A 35 -2.22 -20.03 2.28
CA ASN A 35 -2.32 -18.66 1.81
C ASN A 35 -3.81 -18.38 1.60
N GLU A 36 -4.46 -17.87 2.65
CA GLU A 36 -5.84 -17.41 2.55
C GLU A 36 -5.87 -16.24 1.56
N ILE A 37 -6.33 -16.48 0.33
CA ILE A 37 -6.48 -15.43 -0.69
C ILE A 37 -7.68 -14.58 -0.30
N ARG A 38 -7.45 -13.54 0.50
CA ARG A 38 -8.45 -12.53 0.85
C ARG A 38 -8.48 -11.48 -0.26
N ALA A 39 -9.45 -11.59 -1.17
CA ALA A 39 -9.79 -10.50 -2.08
C ALA A 39 -10.51 -9.40 -1.28
N ALA A 40 -9.74 -8.57 -0.58
CA ALA A 40 -10.26 -7.42 0.13
C ALA A 40 -10.25 -6.19 -0.79
N GLU A 41 -11.36 -5.46 -0.82
CA GLU A 41 -11.43 -4.18 -1.54
C GLU A 41 -10.46 -3.18 -0.88
N ASN A 42 -9.50 -2.70 -1.67
CA ASN A 42 -8.61 -1.61 -1.30
C ASN A 42 -9.16 -0.32 -1.88
N LYS A 43 -9.65 0.55 -1.01
CA LYS A 43 -10.30 1.81 -1.35
C LYS A 43 -9.93 2.90 -0.36
N VAL A 44 -9.51 4.02 -0.91
CA VAL A 44 -9.24 5.27 -0.19
C VAL A 44 -9.82 6.44 -0.96
N HIS A 45 -10.04 7.56 -0.28
CA HIS A 45 -10.36 8.83 -0.92
C HIS A 45 -9.61 9.98 -0.24
N ILE A 46 -9.53 11.10 -0.95
CA ILE A 46 -8.96 12.35 -0.42
C ILE A 46 -10.12 13.20 0.09
N GLU A 47 -9.96 13.73 1.30
CA GLU A 47 -10.72 14.87 1.80
C GLU A 47 -9.78 16.06 1.95
N GLU A 48 -10.33 17.28 1.89
CA GLU A 48 -9.54 18.47 2.14
C GLU A 48 -10.32 19.64 2.75
N GLU A 49 -9.63 20.47 3.53
CA GLU A 49 -10.04 21.85 3.79
C GLU A 49 -9.33 22.76 2.77
N PHE A 50 -10.10 23.34 1.85
CA PHE A 50 -9.58 24.28 0.85
C PHE A 50 -10.40 25.57 0.83
N LYS A 51 -9.71 26.70 0.92
CA LYS A 51 -10.29 28.05 0.83
C LYS A 51 -9.67 28.76 -0.36
N PRO A 52 -10.28 28.69 -1.56
CA PRO A 52 -9.73 29.33 -2.75
C PRO A 52 -9.68 30.86 -2.55
N PRO A 53 -8.60 31.54 -2.97
CA PRO A 53 -8.53 32.99 -2.91
C PRO A 53 -9.45 33.60 -3.98
N GLU A 54 -10.15 34.69 -3.65
CA GLU A 54 -10.96 35.44 -4.61
C GLU A 54 -10.10 36.36 -5.50
N ASP A 55 -9.17 37.11 -4.90
CA ASP A 55 -8.20 37.99 -5.57
C ASP A 55 -6.81 37.77 -4.93
N PRO A 56 -5.99 36.83 -5.44
CA PRO A 56 -4.70 36.50 -4.85
C PRO A 56 -3.72 37.68 -4.88
N GLN A 57 -3.13 38.00 -3.74
CA GLN A 57 -2.08 39.00 -3.58
C GLN A 57 -0.70 38.36 -3.37
N PRO A 58 0.40 39.06 -3.71
CA PRO A 58 1.74 38.66 -3.30
C PRO A 58 1.81 38.45 -1.78
N GLY A 59 2.37 37.33 -1.35
CA GLY A 59 2.46 36.99 0.08
C GLY A 59 1.19 36.39 0.69
N ASP A 60 0.13 36.11 -0.08
CA ASP A 60 -1.07 35.46 0.45
C ASP A 60 -0.80 34.03 0.95
N VAL A 61 -1.42 33.71 2.07
CA VAL A 61 -1.49 32.36 2.65
C VAL A 61 -2.83 31.74 2.30
N ILE A 62 -2.83 30.74 1.44
CA ILE A 62 -4.02 30.02 1.00
C ILE A 62 -4.15 28.73 1.80
N VAL A 63 -5.29 28.52 2.47
CA VAL A 63 -5.56 27.27 3.21
C VAL A 63 -5.86 26.15 2.23
N LYS A 64 -5.03 25.10 2.25
CA LYS A 64 -5.23 23.84 1.52
C LYS A 64 -4.64 22.70 2.33
N LYS A 65 -5.51 21.84 2.85
CA LYS A 65 -5.18 20.74 3.78
C LYS A 65 -5.68 19.41 3.23
N PRO A 66 -4.94 18.71 2.37
CA PRO A 66 -5.37 17.40 1.86
C PRO A 66 -4.96 16.27 2.82
N TRP A 67 -5.88 15.36 3.15
CA TRP A 67 -5.61 14.11 3.87
C TRP A 67 -6.32 12.94 3.19
N VAL A 68 -5.89 11.72 3.50
CA VAL A 68 -6.46 10.49 2.93
C VAL A 68 -7.23 9.74 4.00
N VAL A 69 -8.40 9.21 3.62
CA VAL A 69 -9.27 8.39 4.47
C VAL A 69 -9.28 6.95 3.93
N ASN A 70 -9.12 5.98 4.84
CA ASN A 70 -9.22 4.56 4.49
C ASN A 70 -10.67 4.05 4.57
N ASP A 71 -11.30 3.86 3.41
CA ASP A 71 -12.66 3.28 3.32
C ASP A 71 -12.66 1.74 3.32
N SER A 72 -11.49 1.13 3.20
CA SER A 72 -11.32 -0.32 3.17
C SER A 72 -11.70 -0.95 4.51
N LYS A 73 -11.97 -2.25 4.49
CA LYS A 73 -12.14 -3.07 5.73
C LYS A 73 -10.82 -3.67 6.23
N ILE A 74 -9.72 -3.30 5.60
CA ILE A 74 -8.37 -3.79 5.89
C ILE A 74 -7.41 -2.62 6.12
N PRO A 75 -6.32 -2.82 6.87
CA PRO A 75 -5.29 -1.82 7.00
C PRO A 75 -4.57 -1.59 5.66
N VAL A 76 -4.29 -0.32 5.35
CA VAL A 76 -3.63 0.08 4.10
C VAL A 76 -2.48 1.05 4.37
N TYR A 77 -1.44 0.97 3.55
CA TYR A 77 -0.47 2.04 3.39
C TYR A 77 -0.94 2.98 2.28
N VAL A 78 -0.59 4.26 2.39
CA VAL A 78 -0.97 5.28 1.40
C VAL A 78 0.23 6.13 1.01
N ARG A 79 0.24 6.57 -0.26
CA ARG A 79 1.18 7.54 -0.79
C ARG A 79 0.42 8.65 -1.55
N ILE A 80 0.96 9.86 -1.53
CA ILE A 80 0.39 11.03 -2.22
C ILE A 80 1.42 11.59 -3.20
N ARG A 81 1.00 11.94 -4.41
CA ARG A 81 1.76 12.79 -5.34
C ARG A 81 1.04 14.11 -5.51
N VAL A 82 1.82 15.18 -5.55
CA VAL A 82 1.34 16.55 -5.77
C VAL A 82 1.84 17.02 -7.13
N HIS A 83 0.96 17.67 -7.91
CA HIS A 83 1.29 18.19 -9.23
C HIS A 83 0.66 19.57 -9.43
N PHE A 84 1.49 20.55 -9.80
CA PHE A 84 1.00 21.83 -10.28
C PHE A 84 0.57 21.68 -11.75
N SER A 85 -0.64 22.12 -12.10
CA SER A 85 -1.12 22.07 -13.49
C SER A 85 -0.33 22.97 -14.45
N ASP A 86 0.36 23.97 -13.92
CA ASP A 86 1.26 24.87 -14.63
C ASP A 86 2.55 25.07 -13.82
N SER A 87 3.70 24.93 -14.46
CA SER A 87 5.00 25.11 -13.79
C SER A 87 5.22 26.54 -13.29
N ARG A 88 4.56 27.54 -13.88
CA ARG A 88 4.55 28.92 -13.36
C ARG A 88 3.85 29.01 -12.01
N GLY A 89 2.81 28.19 -11.81
CA GLY A 89 2.12 28.06 -10.52
C GLY A 89 3.04 27.57 -9.41
N GLU A 90 3.94 26.63 -9.71
CA GLU A 90 4.97 26.18 -8.77
C GLU A 90 6.00 27.29 -8.49
N LEU A 91 6.47 27.98 -9.53
CA LEU A 91 7.49 29.03 -9.41
C LEU A 91 7.04 30.25 -8.60
N GLN A 92 5.75 30.54 -8.53
CA GLN A 92 5.20 31.64 -7.75
C GLN A 92 4.89 31.29 -6.29
N CYS A 93 5.04 30.02 -5.89
CA CYS A 93 4.81 29.57 -4.52
C CYS A 93 6.13 29.40 -3.75
N GLU A 94 6.08 29.63 -2.44
CA GLU A 94 7.09 29.10 -1.53
C GLU A 94 6.98 27.56 -1.48
N PRO A 95 8.09 26.85 -1.18
CA PRO A 95 8.07 25.40 -1.03
C PRO A 95 7.01 24.95 -0.03
N LEU A 96 6.26 23.89 -0.39
CA LEU A 96 5.24 23.32 0.48
C LEU A 96 5.86 22.84 1.80
N GLN A 97 5.27 23.24 2.92
CA GLN A 97 5.67 22.79 4.25
C GLN A 97 5.03 21.41 4.51
N ILE A 98 5.75 20.36 4.15
CA ILE A 98 5.29 18.98 4.28
C ILE A 98 5.26 18.56 5.75
N HIS A 99 4.17 17.95 6.17
CA HIS A 99 3.99 17.46 7.53
C HIS A 99 4.93 16.27 7.80
N ARG A 100 5.54 16.22 8.99
CA ARG A 100 6.60 15.26 9.38
C ARG A 100 6.24 13.77 9.31
N LYS A 101 4.95 13.46 9.16
CA LYS A 101 4.43 12.08 9.00
C LYS A 101 4.49 11.57 7.57
N TRP A 102 4.99 12.41 6.66
CA TRP A 102 5.09 12.14 5.25
C TRP A 102 6.55 12.23 4.82
N ASN A 103 7.03 11.16 4.21
CA ASN A 103 8.40 11.09 3.71
C ASN A 103 8.40 11.07 2.18
N ARG A 104 9.13 12.00 1.58
CA ARG A 104 9.29 12.04 0.13
C ARG A 104 10.28 10.97 -0.32
N GLN A 105 9.91 10.20 -1.32
CA GLN A 105 10.76 9.17 -1.94
C GLN A 105 11.21 9.60 -3.35
N GLU A 106 12.16 8.86 -3.92
CA GLU A 106 12.74 9.13 -5.25
C GLU A 106 11.73 9.03 -6.40
N ASP A 107 10.67 8.24 -6.21
CA ASP A 107 9.55 8.11 -7.15
C ASP A 107 8.62 9.34 -7.22
N GLY A 108 8.91 10.37 -6.41
CA GLY A 108 8.16 11.62 -6.35
C GLY A 108 6.86 11.54 -5.54
N TYR A 109 6.57 10.44 -4.86
CA TYR A 109 5.48 10.37 -3.89
C TYR A 109 5.95 10.71 -2.48
N TYR A 110 5.00 11.14 -1.66
CA TYR A 110 5.09 11.26 -0.22
C TYR A 110 4.38 10.07 0.42
N TYR A 111 5.10 9.30 1.22
CA TYR A 111 4.61 8.10 1.88
C TYR A 111 4.23 8.43 3.32
N TYR A 112 3.05 8.01 3.75
CA TYR A 112 2.63 8.18 5.14
C TYR A 112 3.33 7.14 6.02
N ASP A 113 3.84 7.56 7.18
CA ASP A 113 4.64 6.71 8.09
C ASP A 113 3.94 5.41 8.48
N ASN A 114 2.63 5.49 8.73
CA ASN A 114 1.87 4.44 9.39
C ASN A 114 0.85 3.83 8.44
N ALA A 115 0.55 2.54 8.63
CA ALA A 115 -0.65 1.97 8.04
C ALA A 115 -1.90 2.61 8.67
N LEU A 116 -2.91 2.86 7.86
CA LEU A 116 -4.22 3.31 8.29
C LEU A 116 -5.10 2.09 8.54
N ALA A 117 -5.62 1.92 9.75
CA ALA A 117 -6.70 0.97 10.00
C ALA A 117 -7.99 1.39 9.26
N ALA A 118 -8.98 0.49 9.21
CA ALA A 118 -10.25 0.77 8.57
C ALA A 118 -10.94 2.00 9.22
N GLY A 119 -11.29 3.00 8.40
CA GLY A 119 -11.90 4.25 8.85
C GLY A 119 -10.92 5.29 9.42
N GLU A 120 -9.63 4.98 9.53
CA GLU A 120 -8.63 5.97 9.93
C GLU A 120 -8.29 6.93 8.78
N LYS A 121 -7.74 8.08 9.16
CA LYS A 121 -7.25 9.10 8.24
C LYS A 121 -5.82 9.49 8.55
N THR A 122 -5.12 9.98 7.55
CA THR A 122 -3.78 10.56 7.71
C THR A 122 -3.86 11.93 8.40
N GLU A 123 -2.73 12.38 8.93
CA GLU A 123 -2.48 13.82 9.05
C GLU A 123 -2.44 14.45 7.64
N PRO A 124 -2.82 15.74 7.49
CA PRO A 124 -2.72 16.42 6.21
C PRO A 124 -1.29 16.40 5.66
N LEU A 125 -1.13 16.34 4.33
CA LEU A 125 0.21 16.35 3.71
C LEU A 125 0.93 17.69 3.96
N PHE A 126 0.21 18.78 3.82
CA PHE A 126 0.62 20.15 4.12
C PHE A 126 -0.63 20.93 4.54
N GLU A 127 -0.47 22.15 5.04
CA GLU A 127 -1.60 22.94 5.54
C GLU A 127 -1.95 24.20 4.73
N ARG A 128 -1.00 24.69 3.94
CA ARG A 128 -1.12 25.95 3.21
C ARG A 128 -0.27 25.95 1.96
N ILE A 129 -0.72 26.74 0.99
CA ILE A 129 0.09 27.24 -0.11
C ILE A 129 0.41 28.70 0.20
N GLN A 130 1.66 29.11 -0.01
CA GLN A 130 2.10 30.48 0.24
C GLN A 130 2.58 31.07 -1.09
N LEU A 131 1.94 32.16 -1.53
CA LEU A 131 2.47 32.93 -2.66
C LEU A 131 3.70 33.71 -2.22
N LYS A 132 4.69 33.80 -3.10
CA LYS A 132 5.90 34.57 -2.81
C LYS A 132 5.57 36.06 -2.60
N PRO A 133 6.23 36.74 -1.64
CA PRO A 133 5.93 38.14 -1.32
C PRO A 133 6.43 39.14 -2.37
N ASP A 134 7.38 38.74 -3.23
CA ASP A 134 8.01 39.58 -4.25
C ASP A 134 7.34 39.50 -5.64
N LEU A 135 6.20 38.81 -5.74
CA LEU A 135 5.43 38.73 -6.98
C LEU A 135 4.87 40.10 -7.39
N ILE A 136 4.74 40.32 -8.69
CA ILE A 136 3.94 41.41 -9.26
C ILE A 136 2.51 40.91 -9.37
N LYS A 137 1.55 41.65 -8.80
CA LYS A 137 0.14 41.23 -8.73
C LYS A 137 -0.44 40.84 -10.10
N GLU A 138 -0.16 41.65 -11.11
CA GLU A 138 -0.65 41.48 -12.48
C GLU A 138 -0.04 40.25 -13.19
N GLU A 139 1.04 39.69 -12.66
CA GLU A 139 1.72 38.51 -13.21
C GLU A 139 1.33 37.21 -12.50
N ILE A 140 0.53 37.27 -11.42
CA ILE A 140 0.03 36.09 -10.73
C ILE A 140 -0.86 35.31 -11.71
N CYS A 141 -0.45 34.08 -12.02
CA CYS A 141 -1.17 33.22 -12.95
C CYS A 141 -2.05 32.21 -12.19
N PRO A 142 -3.23 31.86 -12.73
CA PRO A 142 -4.06 30.80 -12.16
C PRO A 142 -3.39 29.44 -12.36
N PHE A 143 -3.51 28.56 -11.37
CA PHE A 143 -3.01 27.19 -11.42
C PHE A 143 -3.84 26.30 -10.49
N ASP A 144 -3.82 25.00 -10.74
CA ASP A 144 -4.36 23.98 -9.85
C ASP A 144 -3.22 23.25 -9.16
N LEU A 145 -3.36 23.02 -7.85
CA LEU A 145 -2.51 22.08 -7.13
C LEU A 145 -3.26 20.76 -6.98
N ILE A 146 -2.97 19.82 -7.87
CA ILE A 146 -3.61 18.52 -7.96
C ILE A 146 -2.95 17.58 -6.96
N VAL A 147 -3.78 16.90 -6.17
CA VAL A 147 -3.38 15.89 -5.20
C VAL A 147 -3.91 14.54 -5.66
N TYR A 148 -3.02 13.58 -5.86
CA TYR A 148 -3.33 12.23 -6.26
C TYR A 148 -2.85 11.25 -5.19
N THR A 149 -3.63 10.21 -4.90
CA THR A 149 -3.30 9.22 -3.87
C THR A 149 -3.36 7.80 -4.42
N GLU A 150 -2.51 6.95 -3.88
CA GLU A 150 -2.55 5.51 -4.05
C GLU A 150 -2.53 4.82 -2.70
N SER A 151 -3.06 3.61 -2.66
CA SER A 151 -3.06 2.75 -1.48
C SER A 151 -2.67 1.33 -1.83
N VAL A 152 -2.05 0.65 -0.87
CA VAL A 152 -1.74 -0.78 -0.93
C VAL A 152 -2.10 -1.43 0.40
N GLN A 153 -2.56 -2.68 0.39
CA GLN A 153 -2.83 -3.40 1.64
C GLN A 153 -1.57 -3.50 2.50
N ALA A 154 -1.73 -3.39 3.83
CA ALA A 154 -0.61 -3.45 4.75
C ALA A 154 -0.22 -4.89 5.16
N TYR A 155 -1.11 -5.87 4.94
CA TYR A 155 -0.85 -7.25 5.35
C TYR A 155 0.39 -7.84 4.68
N GLY A 156 1.26 -8.46 5.47
CA GLY A 156 2.50 -9.08 4.98
C GLY A 156 3.66 -8.09 4.79
N PHE A 157 3.46 -6.80 5.05
CA PHE A 157 4.48 -5.77 4.94
C PHE A 157 4.69 -5.06 6.28
N THR A 158 5.92 -4.57 6.49
CA THR A 158 6.28 -3.83 7.71
C THR A 158 6.25 -2.32 7.50
N ASN A 159 6.30 -1.86 6.25
CA ASN A 159 6.27 -0.45 5.88
C ASN A 159 5.69 -0.24 4.48
N ALA A 160 5.35 1.02 4.17
CA ALA A 160 4.75 1.41 2.91
C ALA A 160 5.69 1.18 1.72
N GLU A 161 7.00 1.44 1.86
CA GLU A 161 7.99 1.30 0.79
C GLU A 161 8.03 -0.13 0.25
N THR A 162 8.14 -1.13 1.14
CA THR A 162 8.16 -2.55 0.76
C THR A 162 6.83 -3.01 0.15
N ALA A 163 5.71 -2.49 0.66
CA ALA A 163 4.38 -2.81 0.14
C ALA A 163 4.18 -2.27 -1.28
N PHE A 164 4.55 -1.02 -1.54
CA PHE A 164 4.44 -0.42 -2.87
C PHE A 164 5.49 -0.98 -3.85
N ALA A 165 6.71 -1.29 -3.41
CA ALA A 165 7.71 -1.93 -4.26
C ALA A 165 7.23 -3.31 -4.77
N ALA A 166 6.50 -4.07 -3.94
CA ALA A 166 5.88 -5.33 -4.36
C ALA A 166 4.74 -5.12 -5.39
N LEU A 167 3.98 -4.03 -5.29
CA LEU A 167 2.92 -3.69 -6.24
C LEU A 167 3.47 -3.19 -7.58
N ASP A 168 4.50 -2.34 -7.54
CA ASP A 168 5.11 -1.69 -8.71
C ASP A 168 5.94 -2.66 -9.58
N GLY A 169 5.93 -3.95 -9.22
CA GLY A 169 6.39 -5.04 -10.07
C GLY A 169 7.79 -5.55 -9.77
N GLY A 170 8.25 -5.49 -8.50
CA GLY A 170 9.41 -6.23 -8.01
C GLY A 170 10.57 -6.31 -9.00
N LYS A 171 11.04 -5.16 -9.49
CA LYS A 171 12.20 -5.11 -10.39
C LYS A 171 13.46 -5.24 -9.54
N GLU A 172 13.80 -6.48 -9.19
CA GLU A 172 15.20 -6.87 -8.98
C GLU A 172 15.96 -6.86 -10.32
#